data_AF-A0A087S0P8-F1
#
_entry.id   AF-A0A087S0P8-F1
#
_cell.length_a   1.000
_cell.length_b   1.000
_cell.length_c   1.000
_cell.angle_alpha   90.00
_cell.angle_beta   90.00
_cell.angle_gamma   90.00
#
_symmetry.space_group_name_H-M   'P 1'
#
loop_
_entity.id
_entity.type
_entity.pdbx_description
1 polymer ?
#
loop_
_entity_poly.entity_id
_entity_poly.type
_entity_poly.pdbx_seq_one_letter_code
_entity_poly.pdbx_strand_id
1 'polypeptide(L)'
;MTEDVCDFCKGVGSSGSNVCVYCNGTGEWNQAAQAYVKNHICQCIVMDRKFCPVCNKPCHHDTSLNPKQKIDPGYGGMSEKEVTVMT
;
A
#
# COMPACT_ATOMS: atom_id res chain seq x y z
N MET A 1 1.31 -25.03 -5.87
CA MET A 1 0.80 -25.00 -4.49
C MET A 1 1.07 -23.59 -3.99
N THR A 2 0.04 -22.77 -3.80
CA THR A 2 0.23 -21.49 -3.12
C THR A 2 0.53 -21.84 -1.67
N GLU A 3 1.78 -21.62 -1.27
CA GLU A 3 2.22 -21.78 0.11
C GLU A 3 1.27 -20.96 1.01
N ASP A 4 0.87 -21.51 2.15
CA ASP A 4 0.01 -20.85 3.15
C ASP A 4 0.77 -19.68 3.78
N VAL A 5 0.89 -18.58 3.03
CA VAL A 5 1.60 -17.37 3.41
C VAL A 5 0.64 -16.22 3.71
N CYS A 6 1.09 -15.32 4.57
CA CYS A 6 0.38 -14.10 4.95
C CYS A 6 0.07 -13.26 3.69
N ASP A 7 -1.21 -13.01 3.44
CA ASP A 7 -1.65 -12.28 2.26
C ASP A 7 -1.16 -10.82 2.22
N PHE A 8 -0.81 -10.24 3.37
CA PHE A 8 -0.33 -8.86 3.47
C PHE A 8 1.17 -8.75 3.19
N CYS A 9 2.03 -9.48 3.91
CA CYS A 9 3.49 -9.42 3.73
C CYS A 9 4.05 -10.45 2.74
N LYS A 10 3.20 -11.31 2.15
CA LYS A 10 3.58 -12.33 1.16
C LYS A 10 4.68 -13.28 1.67
N GLY A 11 4.58 -13.69 2.93
CA GLY A 11 5.54 -14.62 3.55
C GLY A 11 6.78 -13.98 4.16
N VAL A 12 7.00 -12.68 3.95
CA VAL A 12 8.24 -12.01 4.38
C VAL A 12 8.31 -11.82 5.91
N GLY A 13 7.16 -11.71 6.58
CA GLY A 13 7.10 -11.38 8.01
C GLY A 13 7.32 -9.89 8.33
N SER A 14 7.60 -9.05 7.34
CA SER A 14 7.77 -7.61 7.51
C SER A 14 7.03 -6.81 6.44
N SER A 15 6.84 -5.51 6.71
CA SER A 15 6.33 -4.52 5.77
C SER A 15 7.24 -3.29 5.84
N GLY A 16 8.17 -3.20 4.89
CA GLY A 16 9.27 -2.23 4.97
C GLY A 16 10.20 -2.56 6.14
N SER A 17 10.50 -1.57 6.98
CA SER A 17 11.34 -1.74 8.17
C SER A 17 10.59 -2.25 9.41
N ASN A 18 9.27 -2.44 9.32
CA ASN A 18 8.44 -2.84 10.46
C ASN A 18 8.06 -4.32 10.39
N VAL A 19 7.90 -4.96 11.55
CA VAL A 19 7.32 -6.31 11.66
C VAL A 19 5.89 -6.29 11.12
N CYS A 20 5.52 -7.31 10.35
CA CYS A 20 4.17 -7.42 9.82
C CYS A 20 3.17 -7.62 10.97
N VAL A 21 2.32 -6.63 11.20
CA VAL A 21 1.31 -6.65 12.28
C VAL A 21 0.21 -7.70 12.08
N TYR A 22 0.01 -8.16 10.83
CA TYR A 22 -1.05 -9.13 10.53
C TYR A 22 -0.64 -10.57 10.79
N CYS A 23 0.64 -10.91 10.65
CA CYS A 23 1.17 -12.24 10.99
C CYS A 23 2.15 -12.23 12.16
N ASN A 24 2.33 -11.08 12.83
CA ASN A 24 3.28 -10.91 13.93
C ASN A 24 4.70 -11.39 13.59
N GLY A 25 5.12 -11.22 12.34
CA GLY A 25 6.46 -11.64 11.90
C GLY A 25 6.58 -13.07 11.39
N THR A 26 5.55 -13.93 11.53
CA THR A 26 5.68 -15.35 11.15
C THR A 26 5.74 -15.56 9.64
N GLY A 27 5.13 -14.65 8.87
CA GLY A 27 4.95 -14.82 7.43
C GLY A 27 3.85 -15.83 7.05
N GLU A 28 3.24 -16.53 8.02
CA GLU A 28 2.24 -17.56 7.78
C GLU A 28 0.86 -16.99 7.46
N TRP A 29 0.09 -17.76 6.69
CA TRP A 29 -1.29 -17.42 6.39
C TRP A 29 -2.13 -17.29 7.66
N ASN A 30 -3.03 -16.32 7.65
CA ASN A 30 -4.08 -16.21 8.65
C ASN A 30 -5.29 -15.46 8.07
N GLN A 31 -6.44 -15.69 8.71
CA GLN A 31 -7.71 -15.12 8.29
C GLN A 31 -7.72 -13.58 8.37
N ALA A 32 -7.03 -12.97 9.34
CA ALA A 32 -7.03 -11.53 9.51
C ALA A 32 -6.33 -10.80 8.35
N ALA A 33 -5.16 -11.30 7.94
CA ALA A 33 -4.42 -10.79 6.78
C ALA A 33 -5.24 -10.91 5.49
N GLN A 34 -5.85 -12.07 5.27
CA GLN A 34 -6.71 -12.32 4.11
C GLN A 34 -7.92 -11.38 4.10
N ALA A 35 -8.63 -11.28 5.22
CA ALA A 35 -9.82 -10.43 5.34
C ALA A 35 -9.49 -8.96 5.11
N TYR A 36 -8.35 -8.49 5.62
CA TYR A 36 -7.87 -7.14 5.37
C TYR A 36 -7.58 -6.89 3.89
N VAL A 37 -6.76 -7.73 3.24
CA VAL A 37 -6.44 -7.56 1.81
C VAL A 37 -7.68 -7.63 0.93
N LYS A 38 -8.69 -8.43 1.31
CA LYS A 38 -9.96 -8.54 0.57
C LYS A 38 -10.87 -7.31 0.73
N ASN A 39 -10.88 -6.69 1.91
CA ASN A 39 -11.86 -5.65 2.28
C ASN A 39 -11.21 -4.32 2.69
N HIS A 40 -9.95 -4.09 2.31
CA HIS A 40 -9.19 -2.92 2.74
C HIS A 40 -9.88 -1.62 2.30
N ILE A 41 -9.75 -0.60 3.14
CA ILE A 41 -10.14 0.76 2.79
C ILE A 41 -9.23 1.20 1.64
N CYS A 42 -9.82 1.69 0.55
CA CYS A 42 -9.08 2.13 -0.62
C CYS A 42 -8.16 3.30 -0.27
N GLN A 43 -6.85 3.09 -0.37
CA GLN A 43 -5.84 4.14 -0.22
C GLN A 43 -5.36 4.69 -1.57
N CYS A 44 -5.85 4.17 -2.69
CA CYS A 44 -5.42 4.59 -4.02
C CYS A 44 -5.72 6.07 -4.31
N ILE A 45 -6.71 6.67 -3.62
CA ILE A 45 -7.09 8.08 -3.80
C ILE A 45 -5.96 9.06 -3.48
N VAL A 46 -5.07 8.71 -2.55
CA VAL A 46 -3.89 9.52 -2.17
C VAL A 46 -2.62 9.13 -2.94
N MET A 47 -2.72 8.18 -3.88
CA MET A 47 -1.61 7.66 -4.69
C MET A 47 -1.83 7.97 -6.18
N ASP A 48 -1.03 7.35 -7.06
CA ASP A 48 -1.10 7.52 -8.52
C ASP A 48 -2.31 6.85 -9.19
N ARG A 49 -3.15 6.15 -8.42
CA ARG A 49 -4.32 5.38 -8.87
C ARG A 49 -4.02 4.34 -9.95
N LYS A 50 -2.76 3.90 -10.09
CA LYS A 50 -2.37 2.81 -11.02
C LYS A 50 -2.36 1.47 -10.30
N PHE A 51 -1.70 1.40 -9.16
CA PHE A 51 -1.55 0.18 -8.37
C PHE A 51 -1.99 0.40 -6.92
N CYS A 52 -2.70 -0.57 -6.35
CA CYS A 52 -3.10 -0.51 -4.95
C CYS A 52 -1.92 -0.82 -4.03
N PRO A 53 -1.58 0.04 -3.05
CA PRO A 53 -0.46 -0.20 -2.15
C PRO A 53 -0.69 -1.36 -1.16
N VAL A 54 -1.95 -1.81 -1.01
CA VAL A 54 -2.31 -2.90 -0.09
C VAL A 54 -2.25 -4.26 -0.78
N CYS A 55 -2.93 -4.40 -1.92
CA CYS A 55 -3.06 -5.69 -2.59
C CYS A 55 -2.15 -5.86 -3.82
N ASN A 56 -1.43 -4.80 -4.21
CA ASN A 56 -0.53 -4.73 -5.36
C ASN A 56 -1.16 -5.12 -6.71
N LYS A 57 -2.50 -5.06 -6.80
CA LYS A 57 -3.26 -5.25 -8.03
C LYS A 57 -3.47 -3.90 -8.72
N PRO A 58 -3.79 -3.89 -10.04
CA PRO A 58 -4.31 -2.70 -10.68
C PRO A 58 -5.42 -2.07 -9.85
N CYS A 59 -5.41 -0.74 -9.76
CA CYS A 59 -6.40 -0.01 -8.98
C CYS A 59 -7.81 -0.41 -9.40
N HIS A 60 -8.57 -1.01 -8.48
CA HIS A 60 -9.97 -1.39 -8.68
C HIS A 60 -10.94 -0.33 -8.14
N HIS A 61 -10.46 0.90 -7.96
CA HIS A 61 -11.32 2.02 -7.59
C HIS A 61 -12.20 2.38 -8.78
N ASP A 62 -13.50 2.10 -8.66
CA ASP A 62 -14.49 2.45 -9.67
C ASP A 62 -14.85 3.93 -9.50
N THR A 63 -14.22 4.80 -10.28
CA THR A 63 -14.66 6.19 -10.40
C THR A 63 -15.02 6.50 -11.83
N SER A 64 -16.32 6.44 -12.12
CA SER A 64 -16.95 6.95 -13.34
C SER A 64 -16.88 8.49 -13.49
N LEU A 65 -16.27 9.20 -12.54
CA LEU A 65 -16.26 10.66 -12.44
C LEU A 65 -14.85 11.26 -12.26
N ASN A 66 -13.93 10.99 -13.18
CA ASN A 66 -12.66 11.73 -13.22
C ASN A 66 -12.85 13.11 -13.91
N PRO A 67 -12.60 14.25 -13.25
CA PRO A 67 -11.96 15.34 -13.97
C PRO A 67 -10.55 14.86 -14.34
N LYS A 68 -10.18 14.97 -15.62
CA LYS A 68 -8.82 14.66 -16.09
C LYS A 68 -7.85 15.59 -15.33
N GLN A 69 -7.23 15.12 -14.26
CA GLN A 69 -6.13 15.86 -13.64
C GLN A 69 -5.02 15.94 -14.68
N LYS A 70 -4.85 17.13 -15.26
CA LYS A 70 -3.65 17.46 -16.04
C LYS A 70 -2.51 17.50 -15.03
N ILE A 71 -1.64 16.50 -15.06
CA ILE A 71 -0.35 16.57 -14.37
C ILE A 71 0.45 17.62 -15.14
N ASP A 72 0.57 18.82 -14.57
CA ASP A 72 1.49 19.82 -15.11
C ASP A 72 2.92 19.29 -14.90
N PRO A 73 3.80 19.31 -15.92
CA PRO A 73 5.13 18.73 -15.83
C PRO A 73 6.02 19.30 -14.71
N GLY A 74 5.60 20.38 -14.03
CA GLY A 74 6.34 21.01 -12.92
C GLY A 74 6.14 20.43 -11.51
N TYR A 75 5.17 19.56 -11.25
CA TYR A 75 4.88 19.04 -9.90
C TYR A 75 5.46 17.62 -9.65
N GLY A 76 6.64 17.34 -10.20
CA GLY A 76 7.42 16.12 -9.97
C GLY A 76 8.46 16.24 -8.86
N GLY A 77 8.25 17.11 -7.87
CA GLY A 77 9.21 17.36 -6.79
C GLY A 77 8.69 16.85 -5.46
N MET A 78 9.33 15.80 -4.94
CA MET A 78 9.24 15.39 -3.55
C MET A 78 9.48 16.61 -2.66
N SER A 79 8.57 16.91 -1.74
CA SER A 79 8.84 17.92 -0.70
C SER A 79 10.00 17.40 0.15
N GLU A 80 11.19 17.94 -0.06
CA GLU A 80 12.34 17.70 0.80
C GLU A 80 11.94 18.10 2.22
N LYS A 81 12.09 17.16 3.16
CA LYS A 81 11.92 17.49 4.57
C LYS A 81 13.13 18.31 5.00
N GLU A 82 13.00 19.63 5.09
CA GLU A 82 13.91 20.43 5.92
C GLU A 82 13.68 20.05 7.38
N VAL A 83 14.50 19.13 7.89
CA VAL A 83 14.64 18.90 9.34
C VAL A 83 15.66 19.90 9.84
N THR A 84 15.19 21.06 10.29
CA THR A 84 16.03 22.01 11.03
C THR A 84 16.35 21.43 12.40
N VAL A 85 17.53 20.81 12.54
CA VAL A 85 18.11 20.50 13.85
C VAL A 85 18.61 21.81 14.44
N MET A 86 17.84 22.38 15.36
CA MET A 86 18.34 23.44 16.25
C MET A 86 19.37 22.80 17.19
N THR A 87 20.61 23.27 17.10
CA THR A 87 21.71 22.94 18.03
C THR A 87 21.93 24.12 18.96
#